data_AF-A0A847WXA1-F1
#
_entry.id   AF-A0A847WXA1-F1
#
_cell.length_a   1.000
_cell.length_b   1.000
_cell.length_c   1.000
_cell.angle_alpha   90.00
_cell.angle_beta   90.00
_cell.angle_gamma   90.00
#
_symmetry.space_group_name_H-M   'P 1'
#
loop_
_entity.id
_entity.type
_entity.pdbx_description
1 polymer ?
#
loop_
_entity_poly.entity_id
_entity_poly.type
_entity_poly.pdbx_seq_one_letter_code
_entity_poly.pdbx_strand_id
1 'polypeptide(L)' 'GLAVDGKPIFSVQYHPEANPGPQDSHYLFTRFLNHVRKQKGLPEQPEYQAPGEAA' A
#
# COMPACT_ATOMS: atom_id res chain seq x y z
N GLY A 1 -6.89 7.62 4.63
CA GLY A 1 -6.22 6.92 5.74
C GLY A 1 -5.36 7.88 6.52
N LEU A 2 -4.48 7.40 7.40
CA LEU A 2 -3.46 8.22 8.07
C LEU A 2 -2.06 7.73 7.68
N ALA A 3 -1.08 8.63 7.69
CA ALA A 3 0.34 8.30 7.52
C ALA A 3 1.17 9.12 8.51
N VAL A 4 2.29 8.58 8.95
CA VAL A 4 3.20 9.27 9.89
C VAL A 4 4.40 9.82 9.12
N ASP A 5 4.60 11.13 9.18
CA ASP A 5 5.71 11.79 8.49
C ASP A 5 7.07 11.19 8.90
N GLY A 6 7.89 10.90 7.89
CA GLY A 6 9.23 10.34 8.08
C GLY A 6 9.26 8.88 8.56
N LYS A 7 8.12 8.19 8.72
CA LYS A 7 8.07 6.78 9.14
C LYS A 7 7.27 5.93 8.14
N PRO A 8 7.64 4.65 7.92
CA PRO A 8 6.91 3.74 7.02
C PRO A 8 5.66 3.19 7.72
N ILE A 9 4.78 4.07 8.20
CA ILE A 9 3.58 3.74 8.97
C ILE A 9 2.38 4.42 8.31
N PHE A 10 1.40 3.62 7.93
CA PHE A 10 0.13 4.09 7.37
C PHE A 10 -1.04 3.23 7.82
N SER A 11 -2.25 3.75 7.70
CA SER A 11 -3.51 3.03 7.92
C SER A 11 -4.56 3.45 6.91
N VAL A 12 -5.53 2.57 6.65
CA VAL A 12 -6.72 2.86 5.84
C VAL A 12 -7.97 2.54 6.64
N GLN A 13 -9.07 3.21 6.31
CA GLN A 13 -10.35 3.03 7.02
C GLN A 13 -11.26 2.01 6.32
N TYR A 14 -11.05 1.79 5.02
CA TYR A 14 -11.79 0.84 4.19
C TYR A 14 -11.09 -0.53 4.17
N HIS A 15 -11.75 -1.52 3.57
CA HIS A 15 -11.29 -2.90 3.42
C HIS A 15 -10.48 -3.07 2.12
N PRO A 16 -9.13 -3.04 2.16
CA PRO A 16 -8.31 -3.21 0.96
C PRO A 16 -8.32 -4.64 0.39
N GLU A 17 -8.74 -5.63 1.19
CA GLU A 17 -8.80 -7.05 0.84
C GLU A 17 -9.95 -7.43 -0.08
N ALA A 18 -10.90 -6.51 -0.30
CA ALA A 18 -12.03 -6.64 -1.21
C ALA A 18 -12.74 -8.02 -1.17
N ASN A 19 -13.69 -8.21 -0.25
CA ASN A 19 -14.55 -9.40 -0.28
C ASN A 19 -15.93 -9.17 0.40
N PRO A 20 -17.01 -8.94 -0.38
CA PRO A 20 -17.04 -8.66 -1.82
C PRO A 20 -16.56 -7.22 -2.13
N GLY A 21 -16.01 -6.95 -3.32
CA GLY A 21 -15.66 -5.58 -3.72
C GLY A 21 -14.64 -5.47 -4.86
N PRO A 22 -14.38 -4.23 -5.34
CA PRO A 22 -13.34 -3.94 -6.33
C PRO A 22 -11.94 -4.05 -5.73
N GLN A 23 -10.96 -4.48 -6.53
CA GLN A 23 -9.57 -4.69 -6.10
C GLN A 23 -8.70 -3.43 -6.20
N ASP A 24 -9.32 -2.26 -6.32
CA ASP A 24 -8.63 -0.96 -6.53
C ASP A 24 -7.67 -0.60 -5.39
N SER A 25 -7.83 -1.23 -4.22
CA SER A 25 -7.01 -0.99 -3.02
C SER A 25 -5.95 -2.05 -2.74
N HIS A 26 -5.79 -3.06 -3.61
CA HIS A 26 -4.82 -4.15 -3.39
C HIS A 26 -3.36 -3.69 -3.37
N TYR A 27 -3.05 -2.55 -4.00
CA TYR A 27 -1.69 -1.98 -4.03
C TYR A 27 -1.15 -1.69 -2.62
N LEU A 28 -2.02 -1.45 -1.64
CA LEU A 28 -1.64 -1.18 -0.24
C LEU A 28 -0.89 -2.38 0.38
N PHE A 29 -1.19 -3.61 -0.07
CA PHE A 29 -0.43 -4.79 0.34
C PHE A 29 0.98 -4.80 -0.25
N THR A 30 1.14 -4.44 -1.53
CA THR A 30 2.46 -4.28 -2.16
C THR A 30 3.25 -3.17 -1.48
N ARG A 31 2.63 -2.02 -1.16
CA ARG A 31 3.23 -0.92 -0.42
C ARG A 31 3.73 -1.36 0.96
N PHE A 32 2.90 -2.07 1.72
CA PHE A 32 3.28 -2.63 3.02
C PHE A 32 4.48 -3.58 2.88
N LEU A 33 4.43 -4.51 1.92
CA LEU A 33 5.54 -5.45 1.70
C LEU A 33 6.81 -4.75 1.25
N ASN A 34 6.73 -3.68 0.45
CA ASN A 34 7.89 -2.88 0.07
C ASN A 34 8.55 -2.22 1.29
N HIS A 35 7.79 -1.75 2.28
CA HIS A 35 8.36 -1.30 3.55
C HIS A 35 9.13 -2.41 4.28
N VAL A 36 8.58 -3.62 4.33
CA VAL A 36 9.27 -4.79 4.93
C VAL A 36 10.53 -5.15 4.15
N ARG A 37 10.47 -5.14 2.80
CA ARG A 37 11.60 -5.46 1.91
C ARG A 37 12.74 -4.46 2.10
N LYS A 38 12.42 -3.17 2.15
CA LYS A 38 13.39 -2.11 2.41
C LYS A 38 14.11 -2.29 3.74
N GLN A 39 13.39 -2.64 4.81
CA GLN A 39 14.01 -2.96 6.11
C GLN A 39 14.95 -4.17 6.05
N LYS A 40 14.67 -5.13 5.16
CA LYS A 40 15.51 -6.32 4.93
C LYS A 40 16.61 -6.13 3.87
N GLY A 41 16.76 -4.93 3.29
CA GLY A 41 17.70 -4.69 2.19
C GLY A 41 17.36 -5.43 0.90
N LEU A 42 16.09 -5.81 0.71
CA LEU A 42 15.60 -6.48 -0.50
C LEU A 42 15.08 -5.47 -1.53
N PRO A 43 15.18 -5.76 -2.84
CA PRO A 43 14.66 -4.88 -3.87
C PRO A 43 13.14 -4.77 -3.78
N GLU A 44 12.63 -3.55 -3.98
CA GLU A 44 11.19 -3.24 -4.02
C GLU A 44 10.51 -3.88 -5.23
N GLN A 45 9.21 -4.15 -5.11
CA GLN A 45 8.35 -4.63 -6.19
C GLN A 45 7.56 -3.47 -6.80
N PRO A 46 7.26 -3.51 -8.11
CA PRO A 46 6.46 -2.49 -8.75
C PRO A 46 5.06 -2.43 -8.12
N GLU A 47 4.65 -1.23 -7.74
CA GLU A 47 3.32 -0.95 -7.19
C GLU A 47 2.38 -0.58 -8.33
N TYR A 48 1.23 -1.25 -8.42
CA TYR A 48 0.15 -0.84 -9.32
C TYR A 48 -0.51 0.42 -8.76
N GLN A 49 -0.55 1.50 -9.54
CA GLN A 49 -1.33 2.67 -9.16
C GLN A 49 -2.75 2.51 -9.70
N ALA A 50 -3.71 2.43 -8.78
CA ALA A 50 -5.10 2.46 -9.17
C ALA A 50 -5.41 3.81 -9.84
N PRO A 51 -6.17 3.82 -10.95
CA PRO A 51 -6.60 5.05 -11.59
C PRO A 51 -7.46 5.86 -10.60
N GLY A 52 -6.88 6.90 -10.00
CA GLY A 52 -7.55 7.75 -9.00
C GLY A 52 -6.66 8.30 -7.88
N GLU A 53 -5.47 7.73 -7.64
CA GLU A 53 -4.52 8.24 -6.63
C GLU A 53 -3.56 9.33 -7.16
N ALA A 54 -3.54 9.60 -8.47
CA ALA A 54 -2.63 10.58 -9.09
C ALA A 54 -3.14 12.04 -9.04
N ALA A 55 -4.03 12.36 -8.09
CA ALA A 55 -4.56 13.71 -7.90
C ALA A 55 -3.83 14.46 -6.76
#